data_AF-A0A7R9AMT4-F1
#
_entry.id   AF-A0A7R9AMT4-F1
#
_cell.length_a   1.000
_cell.length_b   1.000
_cell.length_c   1.000
_cell.angle_alpha   90.00
_cell.angle_beta   90.00
_cell.angle_gamma   90.00
#
_symmetry.space_group_name_H-M   'P 1'
#
loop_
_entity.id
_entity.type
_entity.pdbx_description
1 polymer ?
#
loop_
_entity_poly.entity_id
_entity_poly.type
_entity_poly.pdbx_seq_one_letter_code
_entity_poly.pdbx_strand_id
1 'polypeptide(L)'
;MQLLCEPATRALHGHDAVLLLTLLVNYRKHEAANPYIVKLSILDDELALNGYGQVITSCLTDFCRQFTAQHTEPQSASWLSSLTNIVGNMFVSEEGVMRTQQIRANNAVLVALYEAVHLNRNFITTLAHTQTDTSAPPSPSNTLNSAQPTPDLTTPTPVDIITQPSNLLVTFFQYCSIVMQDTKSEASSNNVKLCFLILTCVSEDQYANSLMHDVNLVFKVQLHRLPMRHRKLAPDKLSPSQPLASTLLDLLVEFLMSHMMKKLPMELYLHCVGVVHRVLCYQKKCRVRLNYQWKELWTALITVLKFLLANENHLARKMNIFHLALQVVNIFNLFITYGDTFLPSPSSYDELYYELIRMHQVFDNLHSMALRYSTNDGDYKENALKLSNSLINVRAIINHFSPKIEAWLASQSLSTPSEDQVSLTSR
;
A
#
# COMPACT_ATOMS: atom_id res chain seq x y z
N MET A 1 27.08 -16.09 -0.17
CA MET A 1 27.09 -15.09 -1.26
C MET A 1 27.51 -15.71 -2.59
N GLN A 2 28.65 -16.38 -2.71
CA GLN A 2 29.06 -17.04 -3.98
C GLN A 2 28.00 -17.97 -4.61
N LEU A 3 27.30 -18.77 -3.78
CA LEU A 3 26.18 -19.61 -4.23
C LEU A 3 25.00 -18.83 -4.86
N LEU A 4 24.91 -17.52 -4.61
CA LEU A 4 23.87 -16.66 -5.17
C LEU A 4 24.31 -16.00 -6.48
N CYS A 5 25.61 -15.92 -6.76
CA CYS A 5 26.14 -15.26 -7.96
C CYS A 5 25.83 -16.10 -9.22
N GLU A 6 26.01 -17.42 -9.15
CA GLU A 6 25.84 -18.30 -10.31
C GLU A 6 24.40 -18.82 -10.43
N PRO A 7 23.77 -18.78 -11.63
CA PRO A 7 22.39 -19.22 -11.81
C PRO A 7 22.12 -20.68 -11.40
N ALA A 8 23.04 -21.61 -11.71
CA ALA A 8 22.86 -23.03 -11.42
C ALA A 8 22.88 -23.32 -9.91
N THR A 9 23.84 -22.75 -9.19
CA THR A 9 23.94 -22.93 -7.73
C THR A 9 22.85 -22.16 -6.99
N ARG A 10 22.45 -20.98 -7.51
CA ARG A 10 21.31 -20.21 -7.01
C ARG A 10 20.00 -20.98 -7.14
N ALA A 11 19.76 -21.65 -8.26
CA ALA A 11 18.56 -22.45 -8.46
C ALA A 11 18.48 -23.63 -7.47
N LEU A 12 19.63 -24.27 -7.17
CA LEU A 12 19.67 -25.46 -6.32
C LEU A 12 19.69 -25.14 -4.81
N HIS A 13 20.42 -24.08 -4.42
CA HIS A 13 20.72 -23.79 -3.01
C HIS A 13 20.29 -22.39 -2.56
N GLY A 14 19.78 -21.55 -3.48
CA GLY A 14 19.52 -20.14 -3.20
C GLY A 14 18.54 -19.92 -2.06
N HIS A 15 17.43 -20.67 -2.04
CA HIS A 15 16.43 -20.59 -0.97
C HIS A 15 17.06 -20.86 0.41
N ASP A 16 17.72 -22.02 0.57
CA ASP A 16 18.31 -22.42 1.85
C ASP A 16 19.47 -21.49 2.25
N ALA A 17 20.24 -20.99 1.29
CA ALA A 17 21.29 -20.02 1.54
C ALA A 17 20.75 -18.69 2.07
N VAL A 18 19.65 -18.17 1.49
CA VAL A 18 18.97 -16.96 1.95
C VAL A 18 18.40 -17.16 3.36
N LEU A 19 17.74 -18.29 3.61
CA LEU A 19 17.19 -18.59 4.94
C LEU A 19 18.27 -18.76 6.00
N LEU A 20 19.34 -19.47 5.69
CA LEU A 20 20.48 -19.64 6.60
C LEU A 20 21.11 -18.28 6.93
N LEU A 21 21.32 -17.43 5.92
CA LEU A 21 21.85 -16.08 6.16
C LEU A 21 20.92 -15.27 7.06
N THR A 22 19.61 -15.35 6.83
CA THR A 22 18.60 -14.67 7.65
C THR A 22 18.65 -15.12 9.11
N LEU A 23 18.78 -16.43 9.36
CA LEU A 23 18.95 -16.99 10.71
C LEU A 23 20.25 -16.50 11.36
N LEU A 24 21.36 -16.49 10.60
CA LEU A 24 22.65 -16.05 11.10
C LEU A 24 22.66 -14.55 11.44
N VAL A 25 22.03 -13.71 10.63
CA VAL A 25 21.87 -12.25 10.86
C VAL A 25 20.99 -11.99 12.10
N ASN A 26 19.98 -12.82 12.33
CA ASN A 26 19.07 -12.68 13.48
C ASN A 26 19.58 -13.35 14.76
N TYR A 27 20.70 -14.07 14.71
CA TYR A 27 21.23 -14.79 15.86
C TYR A 27 21.79 -13.85 16.94
N ARG A 28 21.31 -13.98 18.18
CA ARG A 28 21.77 -13.19 19.33
C ARG A 28 22.06 -14.10 20.53
N LYS A 29 23.29 -14.63 20.62
CA LYS A 29 23.68 -15.57 21.70
C LYS A 29 24.42 -14.91 22.87
N HIS A 30 25.22 -13.87 22.64
CA HIS A 30 26.26 -13.46 23.60
C HIS A 30 26.46 -11.94 23.76
N GLU A 31 25.45 -11.10 23.49
CA GLU A 31 25.53 -9.61 23.56
C GLU A 31 26.61 -8.93 22.68
N ALA A 32 27.54 -9.69 22.08
CA ALA A 32 28.50 -9.22 21.10
C ALA A 32 27.83 -8.86 19.77
N ALA A 33 28.40 -7.88 19.06
CA ALA A 33 27.96 -7.47 17.72
C ALA A 33 27.98 -8.67 16.76
N ASN A 34 26.84 -8.97 16.15
CA ASN A 34 26.70 -10.10 15.24
C ASN A 34 27.50 -9.84 13.94
N PRO A 35 28.53 -10.66 13.62
CA PRO A 35 29.39 -10.42 12.46
C PRO A 35 28.67 -10.56 11.12
N TYR A 36 27.55 -11.31 11.07
CA TYR A 36 26.76 -11.49 9.85
C TYR A 36 25.95 -10.22 9.52
N ILE A 37 25.50 -9.47 10.53
CA ILE A 37 24.88 -8.14 10.33
C ILE A 37 25.89 -7.22 9.64
N VAL A 38 27.12 -7.15 10.18
CA VAL A 38 28.17 -6.30 9.60
C VAL A 38 28.47 -6.72 8.16
N LYS A 39 28.70 -8.02 7.91
CA LYS A 39 29.00 -8.54 6.57
C LYS A 39 27.87 -8.29 5.56
N LEU A 40 26.60 -8.45 5.96
CA LEU A 40 25.48 -8.15 5.07
C LEU A 40 25.38 -6.65 4.80
N SER A 41 25.62 -5.80 5.81
CA SER A 41 25.49 -4.34 5.65
C SER A 41 26.52 -3.70 4.72
N ILE A 42 27.75 -4.26 4.67
CA ILE A 42 28.84 -3.75 3.83
C ILE A 42 28.96 -4.47 2.48
N LEU A 43 28.10 -5.46 2.21
CA LEU A 43 28.17 -6.22 0.97
C LEU A 43 27.87 -5.31 -0.24
N ASP A 44 28.79 -5.29 -1.19
CA ASP A 44 28.76 -4.47 -2.41
C ASP A 44 28.78 -5.31 -3.70
N ASP A 45 28.90 -6.64 -3.59
CA ASP A 45 28.81 -7.56 -4.72
C ASP A 45 27.39 -7.53 -5.32
N GLU A 46 27.24 -6.78 -6.40
CA GLU A 46 25.97 -6.61 -7.13
C GLU A 46 25.41 -7.95 -7.64
N LEU A 47 26.26 -8.89 -8.07
CA LEU A 47 25.80 -10.19 -8.56
C LEU A 47 25.20 -11.01 -7.41
N ALA A 48 25.85 -10.99 -6.24
CA ALA A 48 25.33 -11.66 -5.06
C ALA A 48 24.02 -11.03 -4.55
N LEU A 49 23.93 -9.70 -4.54
CA LEU A 49 22.73 -8.96 -4.13
C LEU A 49 21.57 -9.19 -5.12
N ASN A 50 21.84 -9.15 -6.42
CA ASN A 50 20.84 -9.48 -7.45
C ASN A 50 20.40 -10.93 -7.34
N GLY A 51 21.32 -11.87 -7.10
CA GLY A 51 20.99 -13.27 -6.83
C GLY A 51 20.11 -13.44 -5.59
N TYR A 52 20.41 -12.73 -4.51
CA TYR A 52 19.59 -12.70 -3.29
C TYR A 52 18.17 -12.18 -3.58
N GLY A 53 18.07 -11.08 -4.33
CA GLY A 53 16.80 -10.50 -4.75
C GLY A 53 15.98 -11.46 -5.63
N GLN A 54 16.62 -12.14 -6.59
CA GLN A 54 15.96 -13.11 -7.46
C GLN A 54 15.36 -14.29 -6.69
N VAL A 55 16.04 -14.80 -5.66
CA VAL A 55 15.48 -15.86 -4.80
C VAL A 55 14.20 -15.39 -4.12
N ILE A 56 14.22 -14.18 -3.54
CA ILE A 56 13.04 -13.58 -2.91
C ILE A 56 11.93 -13.38 -3.94
N THR A 57 12.24 -12.79 -5.10
CA THR A 57 11.27 -12.57 -6.18
C THR A 57 10.62 -13.88 -6.60
N SER A 58 11.39 -14.95 -6.78
CA SER A 58 10.86 -16.27 -7.16
C SER A 58 9.87 -16.80 -6.13
N CYS A 59 10.22 -16.78 -4.84
CA CYS A 59 9.35 -17.27 -3.77
C CYS A 59 8.04 -16.47 -3.67
N LEU A 60 8.11 -15.14 -3.73
CA LEU A 60 6.92 -14.28 -3.69
C LEU A 60 6.06 -14.46 -4.94
N THR A 61 6.69 -14.62 -6.12
CA THR A 61 5.99 -14.84 -7.39
C THR A 61 5.25 -16.16 -7.37
N ASP A 62 5.87 -17.24 -6.88
CA ASP A 62 5.22 -18.54 -6.74
C ASP A 62 4.01 -18.47 -5.81
N PHE A 63 4.11 -17.74 -4.69
CA PHE A 63 2.97 -17.52 -3.81
C PHE A 63 1.84 -16.75 -4.51
N CYS A 64 2.16 -15.64 -5.19
CA CYS A 64 1.17 -14.86 -5.93
C CYS A 64 0.48 -15.72 -7.01
N ARG A 65 1.25 -16.51 -7.76
CA ARG A 65 0.74 -17.42 -8.81
C ARG A 65 -0.19 -18.48 -8.23
N GLN A 66 0.19 -19.10 -7.11
CA GLN A 66 -0.65 -20.10 -6.44
C GLN A 66 -1.98 -19.49 -5.96
N PHE A 67 -1.93 -18.29 -5.39
CA PHE A 67 -3.13 -17.57 -4.97
C PHE A 67 -4.06 -17.26 -6.15
N THR A 68 -3.52 -16.73 -7.26
CA THR A 68 -4.31 -16.43 -8.46
C THR A 68 -4.92 -17.71 -9.05
N ALA A 69 -4.17 -18.82 -9.07
CA ALA A 69 -4.69 -20.11 -9.57
C ALA A 69 -5.88 -20.62 -8.75
N GLN A 70 -5.79 -20.56 -7.42
CA GLN A 70 -6.88 -20.98 -6.51
C GLN A 70 -8.14 -20.12 -6.67
N HIS A 71 -7.99 -18.81 -6.93
CA HIS A 71 -9.11 -17.90 -7.13
C HIS A 71 -9.67 -17.88 -8.57
N THR A 72 -9.01 -18.54 -9.53
CA THR A 72 -9.40 -18.61 -10.95
C THR A 72 -10.17 -19.90 -11.29
N GLU A 73 -10.13 -20.94 -10.44
CA GLU A 73 -10.99 -22.11 -10.62
C GLU A 73 -12.49 -21.72 -10.49
N PRO A 74 -13.37 -22.28 -11.33
CA PRO A 74 -14.51 -21.51 -11.80
C PRO A 74 -15.61 -21.34 -10.75
N GLN A 75 -16.05 -20.10 -10.58
CA GLN A 75 -17.36 -19.71 -10.05
C GLN A 75 -18.55 -20.25 -10.90
N SER A 76 -18.35 -21.23 -11.79
CA SER A 76 -19.40 -21.79 -12.65
C SER A 76 -20.29 -22.83 -11.97
N ALA A 77 -19.96 -23.29 -10.76
CA ALA A 77 -20.77 -24.26 -10.01
C ALA A 77 -21.51 -23.66 -8.78
N SER A 78 -21.34 -22.37 -8.47
CA SER A 78 -21.69 -21.80 -7.15
C SER A 78 -23.05 -21.08 -7.07
N TRP A 79 -23.91 -21.19 -8.09
CA TRP A 79 -25.25 -20.57 -8.03
C TRP A 79 -26.28 -21.36 -7.21
N LEU A 80 -25.99 -22.63 -6.86
CA LEU A 80 -26.86 -23.44 -6.00
C LEU A 80 -26.34 -23.62 -4.56
N SER A 81 -25.09 -23.28 -4.25
CA SER A 81 -24.49 -23.42 -2.91
C SER A 81 -24.78 -22.23 -1.97
N SER A 82 -25.28 -21.11 -2.51
CA SER A 82 -25.53 -19.89 -1.74
C SER A 82 -26.70 -19.99 -0.75
N LEU A 83 -27.54 -21.04 -0.84
CA LEU A 83 -28.65 -21.26 0.09
C LEU A 83 -28.29 -22.19 1.28
N THR A 84 -27.14 -22.87 1.26
CA THR A 84 -26.75 -23.83 2.32
C THR A 84 -25.80 -23.24 3.37
N ASN A 85 -25.24 -22.04 3.14
CA ASN A 85 -24.26 -21.41 4.05
C ASN A 85 -24.88 -20.65 5.24
N ILE A 86 -26.20 -20.74 5.46
CA ILE A 86 -26.90 -20.02 6.55
C ILE A 86 -27.01 -20.85 7.84
N VAL A 87 -26.51 -22.09 7.89
CA VAL A 87 -26.46 -22.87 9.13
C VAL A 87 -25.13 -23.61 9.24
N GLY A 88 -24.15 -23.03 9.95
CA GLY A 88 -22.89 -23.76 10.21
C GLY A 88 -21.70 -22.90 10.59
N ASN A 89 -21.82 -22.15 11.68
CA ASN A 89 -20.71 -21.43 12.28
C ASN A 89 -19.76 -22.41 13.02
N MET A 90 -19.20 -23.43 12.34
CA MET A 90 -18.21 -24.36 12.93
C MET A 90 -17.50 -25.31 11.94
N PHE A 91 -17.05 -24.85 10.77
CA PHE A 91 -15.98 -25.56 10.04
C PHE A 91 -14.99 -24.53 9.52
N VAL A 92 -13.78 -24.57 10.07
CA VAL A 92 -12.62 -23.89 9.48
C VAL A 92 -12.42 -24.54 8.12
N SER A 93 -12.70 -23.82 7.03
CA SER A 93 -12.45 -24.32 5.68
C SER A 93 -10.98 -24.74 5.58
N GLU A 94 -10.72 -25.93 5.06
CA GLU A 94 -9.39 -26.49 4.79
C GLU A 94 -8.51 -25.51 4.00
N GLU A 95 -9.15 -24.69 3.16
CA GLU A 95 -8.57 -23.57 2.40
C GLU A 95 -7.93 -22.49 3.30
N GLY A 96 -8.56 -22.15 4.43
CA GLY A 96 -8.03 -21.18 5.38
C GLY A 96 -6.80 -21.71 6.12
N VAL A 97 -6.73 -23.03 6.34
CA VAL A 97 -5.57 -23.69 6.97
C VAL A 97 -4.39 -23.73 6.01
N MET A 98 -4.62 -24.12 4.74
CA MET A 98 -3.58 -24.13 3.70
C MET A 98 -3.01 -22.73 3.44
N ARG A 99 -3.87 -21.71 3.31
CA ARG A 99 -3.45 -20.31 3.18
C ARG A 99 -2.59 -19.86 4.37
N THR A 100 -2.99 -20.21 5.60
CA THR A 100 -2.22 -19.89 6.81
C THR A 100 -0.85 -20.58 6.82
N GLN A 101 -0.75 -21.81 6.34
CA GLN A 101 0.53 -22.54 6.24
C GLN A 101 1.46 -21.92 5.18
N GLN A 102 0.93 -21.55 4.01
CA GLN A 102 1.71 -20.86 2.97
C GLN A 102 2.19 -19.48 3.43
N ILE A 103 1.35 -18.72 4.12
CA ILE A 103 1.71 -17.44 4.75
C ILE A 103 2.89 -17.65 5.72
N ARG A 104 2.83 -18.69 6.55
CA ARG A 104 3.92 -19.03 7.48
C ARG A 104 5.21 -19.43 6.77
N ALA A 105 5.15 -20.18 5.67
CA ALA A 105 6.33 -20.55 4.89
C ALA A 105 7.05 -19.31 4.32
N ASN A 106 6.28 -18.32 3.86
CA ASN A 106 6.84 -17.08 3.32
C ASN A 106 7.34 -16.08 4.37
N ASN A 107 7.01 -16.26 5.65
CA ASN A 107 7.51 -15.38 6.72
C ASN A 107 9.04 -15.31 6.72
N ALA A 108 9.71 -16.43 6.50
CA ALA A 108 11.18 -16.46 6.52
C ALA A 108 11.79 -15.66 5.36
N VAL A 109 11.17 -15.72 4.17
CA VAL A 109 11.54 -14.92 2.99
C VAL A 109 11.26 -13.43 3.22
N LEU A 110 10.17 -13.08 3.89
CA LEU A 110 9.89 -11.68 4.24
C LEU A 110 10.88 -11.13 5.26
N VAL A 111 11.31 -11.93 6.24
CA VAL A 111 12.37 -11.50 7.17
C VAL A 111 13.67 -11.32 6.39
N ALA A 112 13.98 -12.22 5.47
CA ALA A 112 15.14 -12.09 4.59
C ALA A 112 15.11 -10.78 3.76
N LEU A 113 13.93 -10.41 3.23
CA LEU A 113 13.72 -9.16 2.51
C LEU A 113 13.88 -7.96 3.44
N TYR A 114 13.29 -8.01 4.64
CA TYR A 114 13.40 -6.95 5.64
C TYR A 114 14.86 -6.69 6.03
N GLU A 115 15.63 -7.73 6.37
CA GLU A 115 17.03 -7.59 6.73
C GLU A 115 17.87 -7.01 5.60
N ALA A 116 17.64 -7.45 4.36
CA ALA A 116 18.39 -6.95 3.20
C ALA A 116 18.10 -5.46 2.95
N VAL A 117 16.83 -5.05 2.95
CA VAL A 117 16.41 -3.66 2.76
C VAL A 117 16.85 -2.78 3.92
N HIS A 118 16.81 -3.29 5.16
CA HIS A 118 17.15 -2.53 6.36
C HIS A 118 18.66 -2.35 6.54
N LEU A 119 19.45 -3.38 6.27
CA LEU A 119 20.89 -3.40 6.56
C LEU A 119 21.76 -2.95 5.39
N ASN A 120 21.35 -3.20 4.14
CA ASN A 120 22.20 -3.01 2.98
C ASN A 120 21.63 -1.96 2.01
N ARG A 121 22.30 -0.80 1.92
CA ARG A 121 21.91 0.28 1.01
C ARG A 121 22.04 -0.07 -0.47
N ASN A 122 23.00 -0.93 -0.82
CA ASN A 122 23.20 -1.38 -2.20
C ASN A 122 22.06 -2.31 -2.63
N PHE A 123 21.40 -3.02 -1.72
CA PHE A 123 20.26 -3.87 -2.06
C PHE A 123 19.05 -3.08 -2.59
N ILE A 124 18.96 -1.78 -2.28
CA ILE A 124 17.89 -0.93 -2.81
C ILE A 124 17.97 -0.82 -4.35
N THR A 125 19.17 -0.88 -4.94
CA THR A 125 19.29 -0.88 -6.40
C THR A 125 18.76 -2.19 -7.01
N THR A 126 18.89 -3.31 -6.30
CA THR A 126 18.30 -4.59 -6.69
C THR A 126 16.77 -4.59 -6.64
N LEU A 127 16.14 -3.87 -5.70
CA LEU A 127 14.67 -3.71 -5.65
C LEU A 127 14.12 -3.12 -6.96
N ALA A 128 14.92 -2.25 -7.58
CA ALA A 128 14.59 -1.47 -8.76
C ALA A 128 14.92 -2.16 -10.08
N HIS A 129 15.82 -3.14 -10.05
CA HIS A 129 16.38 -3.74 -11.25
C HIS A 129 15.30 -4.50 -12.01
N THR A 130 14.94 -4.00 -13.18
CA THR A 130 13.96 -4.65 -14.07
C THR A 130 14.55 -5.97 -14.54
N GLN A 131 13.87 -7.07 -14.25
CA GLN A 131 14.24 -8.38 -14.77
C GLN A 131 13.85 -8.43 -16.25
N THR A 132 14.82 -8.26 -17.14
CA THR A 132 14.65 -8.62 -18.55
C THR A 132 14.95 -10.11 -18.69
N ASP A 133 13.95 -10.96 -18.48
CA ASP A 133 14.05 -12.38 -18.86
C ASP A 133 13.98 -12.48 -20.40
N THR A 134 15.07 -12.09 -21.05
CA THR A 134 15.39 -12.48 -22.41
C THR A 134 16.80 -13.00 -22.42
N SER A 135 16.94 -14.31 -22.19
CA SER A 135 18.09 -15.08 -22.64
C SER A 135 18.07 -15.20 -24.18
N ALA A 136 18.12 -14.07 -24.86
CA ALA A 136 18.39 -13.97 -26.29
C ALA A 136 19.10 -12.65 -26.55
N PRO A 137 20.24 -12.62 -27.28
CA PRO A 137 20.85 -11.37 -27.71
C PRO A 137 19.85 -10.57 -28.55
N PRO A 138 19.93 -9.23 -28.58
CA PRO A 138 19.16 -8.45 -29.53
C PRO A 138 19.67 -8.81 -30.94
N SER A 139 18.95 -9.67 -31.65
CA SER A 139 19.20 -9.87 -33.07
C SER A 139 18.96 -8.54 -33.79
N PRO A 140 19.93 -8.04 -34.57
CA PRO A 140 19.73 -6.80 -35.31
C PRO A 140 18.59 -6.99 -36.32
N SER A 141 17.68 -6.03 -36.35
CA SER A 141 16.56 -5.95 -37.29
C SER A 141 17.07 -6.00 -38.73
N ASN A 142 17.09 -7.18 -39.35
CA ASN A 142 17.22 -7.30 -40.79
C ASN A 142 15.85 -7.03 -41.42
N THR A 143 15.64 -5.77 -41.79
CA THR A 143 14.68 -5.36 -42.80
C THR A 143 15.04 -6.06 -44.11
N LEU A 144 14.34 -7.13 -44.47
CA LEU A 144 14.08 -7.65 -45.83
C LEU A 144 13.80 -9.16 -45.72
N ASN A 145 12.52 -9.52 -45.65
CA ASN A 145 12.00 -10.66 -46.40
C ASN A 145 10.48 -10.58 -46.48
N SER A 146 10.02 -10.32 -47.70
CA SER A 146 8.65 -10.49 -48.16
C SER A 146 8.26 -11.97 -48.17
N ALA A 147 7.00 -12.23 -47.85
CA ALA A 147 6.26 -13.49 -47.90
C ALA A 147 6.18 -14.28 -46.59
N GLN A 148 5.04 -14.14 -45.88
CA GLN A 148 4.19 -15.24 -45.39
C GLN A 148 2.89 -14.72 -44.74
N PRO A 149 1.84 -15.56 -44.59
CA PRO A 149 0.44 -15.17 -44.77
C PRO A 149 -0.26 -14.71 -43.49
N THR A 150 -1.34 -13.97 -43.69
CA THR A 150 -2.29 -13.45 -42.68
C THR A 150 -2.77 -14.53 -41.69
N PRO A 151 -2.72 -14.30 -40.36
CA PRO A 151 -3.31 -15.22 -39.39
C PRO A 151 -4.80 -14.94 -39.16
N ASP A 152 -5.57 -16.03 -39.12
CA ASP A 152 -7.00 -16.11 -38.84
C ASP A 152 -7.37 -15.61 -37.41
N LEU A 153 -8.54 -14.99 -37.32
CA LEU A 153 -9.03 -14.17 -36.19
C LEU A 153 -9.84 -14.95 -35.13
N THR A 154 -9.61 -16.25 -34.91
CA THR A 154 -10.56 -17.11 -34.17
C THR A 154 -10.04 -17.84 -32.92
N THR A 155 -8.93 -17.41 -32.30
CA THR A 155 -8.54 -17.92 -30.98
C THR A 155 -8.13 -16.79 -30.02
N PRO A 156 -8.71 -16.70 -28.80
CA PRO A 156 -8.21 -15.77 -27.79
C PRO A 156 -6.90 -16.34 -27.24
N THR A 157 -5.78 -15.72 -27.60
CA THR A 157 -4.49 -16.00 -26.98
C THR A 157 -4.55 -15.63 -25.50
N PRO A 158 -3.97 -16.43 -24.60
CA PRO A 158 -3.82 -16.04 -23.20
C PRO A 158 -2.97 -14.77 -23.18
N VAL A 159 -3.48 -13.72 -22.54
CA VAL A 159 -2.80 -12.42 -22.43
C VAL A 159 -1.42 -12.65 -21.83
N ASP A 160 -0.37 -12.38 -22.62
CA ASP A 160 1.03 -12.53 -22.24
C ASP A 160 1.41 -11.56 -21.10
N ILE A 161 1.21 -12.01 -19.85
CA ILE A 161 1.69 -11.34 -18.61
C ILE A 161 3.23 -11.27 -18.59
N ILE A 162 3.91 -12.02 -19.46
CA ILE A 162 5.37 -12.21 -19.49
C ILE A 162 6.10 -11.07 -20.24
N THR A 163 5.40 -10.18 -20.95
CA THR A 163 6.03 -9.12 -21.77
C THR A 163 6.21 -7.78 -21.07
N GLN A 164 5.80 -7.63 -19.81
CA GLN A 164 5.84 -6.36 -19.10
C GLN A 164 7.03 -6.26 -18.14
N PRO A 165 7.67 -5.08 -18.02
CA PRO A 165 8.79 -4.89 -17.10
C PRO A 165 8.32 -5.18 -15.67
N SER A 166 9.07 -6.03 -14.97
CA SER A 166 8.81 -6.40 -13.57
C SER A 166 10.09 -6.30 -12.75
N ASN A 167 9.94 -5.98 -11.48
CA ASN A 167 11.03 -5.97 -10.50
C ASN A 167 10.52 -6.51 -9.17
N LEU A 168 11.41 -6.63 -8.18
CA LEU A 168 11.06 -7.18 -6.87
C LEU A 168 9.97 -6.34 -6.16
N LEU A 169 9.93 -5.02 -6.34
CA LEU A 169 8.86 -4.18 -5.77
C LEU A 169 7.49 -4.48 -6.37
N VAL A 170 7.40 -4.72 -7.69
CA VAL A 170 6.16 -5.13 -8.35
C VAL A 170 5.61 -6.40 -7.72
N THR A 171 6.44 -7.45 -7.62
CA THR A 171 6.04 -8.73 -7.01
C THR A 171 5.69 -8.55 -5.53
N PHE A 172 6.46 -7.73 -4.81
CA PHE A 172 6.21 -7.48 -3.39
C PHE A 172 4.90 -6.71 -3.14
N PHE A 173 4.54 -5.74 -3.98
CA PHE A 173 3.25 -5.03 -3.87
C PHE A 173 2.07 -5.95 -4.18
N GLN A 174 2.19 -6.81 -5.19
CA GLN A 174 1.20 -7.86 -5.46
C GLN A 174 1.07 -8.81 -4.25
N TYR A 175 2.18 -9.28 -3.68
CA TYR A 175 2.19 -10.11 -2.48
C TYR A 175 1.47 -9.41 -1.31
N CYS A 176 1.81 -8.14 -1.04
CA CYS A 176 1.19 -7.34 0.00
C CYS A 176 -0.33 -7.28 -0.18
N SER A 177 -0.81 -7.06 -1.41
CA SER A 177 -2.25 -7.01 -1.70
C SER A 177 -3.00 -8.30 -1.36
N ILE A 178 -2.32 -9.45 -1.39
CA ILE A 178 -2.89 -10.76 -1.07
C ILE A 178 -2.89 -11.00 0.44
N VAL A 179 -1.75 -10.82 1.11
CA VAL A 179 -1.63 -11.12 2.54
C VAL A 179 -2.39 -10.12 3.40
N MET A 180 -2.51 -8.87 2.96
CA MET A 180 -3.28 -7.84 3.64
C MET A 180 -4.78 -8.15 3.71
N GLN A 181 -5.30 -9.10 2.93
CA GLN A 181 -6.72 -9.48 3.00
C GLN A 181 -7.08 -10.31 4.24
N ASP A 182 -6.10 -10.87 4.95
CA ASP A 182 -6.34 -11.61 6.19
C ASP A 182 -5.49 -11.06 7.34
N THR A 183 -6.15 -10.37 8.27
CA THR A 183 -5.54 -9.89 9.53
C THR A 183 -6.15 -10.55 10.76
N LYS A 184 -6.85 -11.69 10.61
CA LYS A 184 -7.65 -12.27 11.69
C LYS A 184 -6.81 -13.04 12.71
N SER A 185 -5.85 -13.82 12.22
CA SER A 185 -4.95 -14.60 13.06
C SER A 185 -3.73 -13.76 13.48
N GLU A 186 -3.11 -14.10 14.61
CA GLU A 186 -1.87 -13.46 15.06
C GLU A 186 -0.74 -13.64 14.03
N ALA A 187 -0.61 -14.84 13.44
CA ALA A 187 0.38 -15.12 12.42
C ALA A 187 0.17 -14.26 11.15
N SER A 188 -1.07 -14.16 10.66
CA SER A 188 -1.39 -13.33 9.49
C SER A 188 -1.17 -11.84 9.81
N SER A 189 -1.57 -11.39 11.00
CA SER A 189 -1.34 -10.01 11.47
C SER A 189 0.16 -9.67 11.55
N ASN A 190 0.98 -10.60 12.05
CA ASN A 190 2.44 -10.41 12.13
C ASN A 190 3.08 -10.38 10.74
N ASN A 191 2.59 -11.17 9.78
CA ASN A 191 3.06 -11.11 8.39
C ASN A 191 2.72 -9.74 7.77
N VAL A 192 1.48 -9.27 7.90
CA VAL A 192 1.08 -7.94 7.40
C VAL A 192 1.89 -6.82 8.07
N LYS A 193 2.18 -6.95 9.37
CA LYS A 193 3.06 -6.02 10.09
C LYS A 193 4.46 -6.00 9.47
N LEU A 194 5.06 -7.16 9.19
CA LEU A 194 6.36 -7.26 8.55
C LEU A 194 6.36 -6.64 7.15
N CYS A 195 5.31 -6.84 6.35
CA CYS A 195 5.14 -6.15 5.07
C CYS A 195 5.17 -4.63 5.24
N PHE A 196 4.45 -4.08 6.23
CA PHE A 196 4.50 -2.66 6.51
C PHE A 196 5.86 -2.16 7.01
N LEU A 197 6.62 -2.97 7.76
CA LEU A 197 7.98 -2.62 8.17
C LEU A 197 8.91 -2.51 6.95
N ILE A 198 8.82 -3.45 6.00
CA ILE A 198 9.56 -3.39 4.74
C ILE A 198 9.16 -2.15 3.95
N LEU A 199 7.85 -1.89 3.78
CA LEU A 199 7.35 -0.68 3.11
C LEU A 199 7.79 0.60 3.81
N THR A 200 7.94 0.58 5.14
CA THR A 200 8.48 1.69 5.91
C THR A 200 9.94 1.95 5.53
N CYS A 201 10.79 0.91 5.50
CA CYS A 201 12.19 1.07 5.07
C CYS A 201 12.30 1.56 3.62
N VAL A 202 11.50 1.00 2.70
CA VAL A 202 11.48 1.42 1.30
C VAL A 202 11.02 2.88 1.14
N SER A 203 10.01 3.31 1.90
CA SER A 203 9.49 4.70 1.85
C SER A 203 10.35 5.71 2.60
N GLU A 204 11.31 5.27 3.43
CA GLU A 204 12.32 6.14 4.05
C GLU A 204 13.57 6.31 3.18
N ASP A 205 13.87 5.34 2.32
CA ASP A 205 15.05 5.38 1.47
C ASP A 205 14.90 6.37 0.30
N GLN A 206 15.92 7.22 0.13
CA GLN A 206 15.91 8.30 -0.87
C GLN A 206 15.96 7.74 -2.30
N TYR A 207 16.75 6.69 -2.55
CA TYR A 207 16.92 6.11 -3.88
C TYR A 207 15.68 5.30 -4.30
N ALA A 208 15.13 4.49 -3.38
CA ALA A 208 13.88 3.77 -3.60
C ALA A 208 12.74 4.72 -3.97
N ASN A 209 12.58 5.82 -3.22
CA ASN A 209 11.58 6.82 -3.54
C ASN A 209 11.82 7.50 -4.89
N SER A 210 13.08 7.81 -5.24
CA SER A 210 13.42 8.39 -6.54
C SER A 210 12.96 7.50 -7.68
N LEU A 211 13.21 6.19 -7.58
CA LEU A 211 12.74 5.22 -8.57
C LEU A 211 11.22 5.11 -8.59
N MET A 212 10.59 4.96 -7.41
CA MET A 212 9.14 4.75 -7.33
C MET A 212 8.34 5.92 -7.91
N HIS A 213 8.88 7.14 -7.84
CA HIS A 213 8.23 8.35 -8.35
C HIS A 213 8.71 8.76 -9.76
N ASP A 214 9.60 8.00 -10.41
CA ASP A 214 10.02 8.31 -11.77
C ASP A 214 8.85 8.07 -12.75
N VAL A 215 8.42 9.14 -13.41
CA VAL A 215 7.30 9.13 -14.36
C VAL A 215 7.59 8.32 -15.62
N ASN A 216 8.86 8.06 -15.92
CA ASN A 216 9.27 7.24 -17.05
C ASN A 216 9.28 5.74 -16.72
N LEU A 217 9.26 5.39 -15.43
CA LEU A 217 9.26 4.02 -14.95
C LEU A 217 7.86 3.61 -14.52
N VAL A 218 7.07 3.16 -15.49
CA VAL A 218 5.70 2.69 -15.27
C VAL A 218 5.63 1.18 -15.25
N PHE A 219 4.94 0.64 -14.25
CA PHE A 219 4.77 -0.79 -14.04
C PHE A 219 3.29 -1.11 -13.94
N LYS A 220 2.93 -2.31 -14.39
CA LYS A 220 1.61 -2.87 -14.15
C LYS A 220 1.69 -3.82 -12.97
N VAL A 221 0.91 -3.54 -11.94
CA VAL A 221 0.86 -4.34 -10.72
C VAL A 221 -0.57 -4.79 -10.50
N GLN A 222 -0.78 -6.10 -10.36
CA GLN A 222 -2.09 -6.66 -10.06
C GLN A 222 -2.35 -6.59 -8.55
N LEU A 223 -3.08 -5.56 -8.11
CA LEU A 223 -3.50 -5.47 -6.71
C LEU A 223 -4.80 -6.25 -6.49
N HIS A 224 -4.73 -7.29 -5.65
CA HIS A 224 -5.89 -8.07 -5.27
C HIS A 224 -6.67 -7.35 -4.17
N ARG A 225 -7.94 -7.03 -4.46
CA ARG A 225 -8.80 -6.28 -3.55
C ARG A 225 -9.65 -7.20 -2.67
N LEU A 226 -9.90 -6.80 -1.43
CA LEU A 226 -10.76 -7.57 -0.54
C LEU A 226 -12.22 -7.52 -1.05
N PRO A 227 -12.91 -8.66 -1.22
CA PRO A 227 -14.33 -8.66 -1.56
C PRO A 227 -15.16 -8.03 -0.42
N MET A 228 -15.83 -6.91 -0.71
CA MET A 228 -16.69 -6.22 0.24
C MET A 228 -18.14 -6.22 -0.24
N ARG A 229 -19.10 -6.50 0.67
CA ARG A 229 -20.53 -6.68 0.35
C ARG A 229 -21.17 -5.53 -0.45
N HIS A 230 -20.66 -4.32 -0.28
CA HIS A 230 -21.21 -3.10 -0.92
C HIS A 230 -20.37 -2.63 -2.12
N ARG A 231 -19.26 -3.29 -2.42
CA ARG A 231 -18.42 -2.99 -3.57
C ARG A 231 -18.88 -3.87 -4.73
N LYS A 232 -19.53 -3.27 -5.74
CA LYS A 232 -19.67 -3.94 -7.04
C LYS A 232 -18.26 -4.14 -7.58
N LEU A 233 -17.82 -5.39 -7.75
CA LEU A 233 -16.63 -5.66 -8.54
C LEU A 233 -16.95 -5.17 -9.95
N ALA A 234 -16.44 -3.99 -10.31
CA ALA A 234 -16.37 -3.64 -11.72
C ALA A 234 -15.53 -4.75 -12.38
N PRO A 235 -15.95 -5.27 -13.55
CA PRO A 235 -15.13 -6.22 -14.28
C PRO A 235 -13.75 -5.59 -14.44
N ASP A 236 -12.74 -6.37 -14.03
CA ASP A 236 -11.32 -6.05 -13.96
C ASP A 236 -10.92 -4.96 -14.96
N LYS A 237 -11.05 -3.68 -14.57
CA LYS A 237 -10.38 -2.61 -15.32
C LYS A 237 -8.92 -2.85 -15.01
N LEU A 238 -8.23 -3.56 -15.89
CA LEU A 238 -6.80 -3.82 -15.78
C LEU A 238 -6.15 -2.50 -15.36
N SER A 239 -5.55 -2.49 -14.16
CA SER A 239 -4.95 -1.28 -13.62
C SER A 239 -3.94 -0.76 -14.65
N PRO A 240 -4.00 0.54 -14.99
CA PRO A 240 -3.10 1.10 -15.97
C PRO A 240 -1.65 0.98 -15.46
N SER A 241 -0.69 0.91 -16.37
CA SER A 241 0.72 1.06 -16.00
C SER A 241 0.92 2.44 -15.39
N GLN A 242 1.52 2.50 -14.21
CA GLN A 242 1.72 3.73 -13.46
C GLN A 242 3.03 3.67 -12.65
N PRO A 243 3.56 4.81 -12.17
CA PRO A 243 4.69 4.81 -11.26
C PRO A 243 4.41 3.97 -10.01
N LEU A 244 5.42 3.30 -9.47
CA LEU A 244 5.27 2.45 -8.30
C LEU A 244 4.75 3.21 -7.07
N ALA A 245 5.06 4.50 -6.94
CA ALA A 245 4.51 5.35 -5.89
C ALA A 245 2.97 5.44 -5.95
N SER A 246 2.38 5.52 -7.14
CA SER A 246 0.92 5.50 -7.32
C SER A 246 0.33 4.16 -6.89
N THR A 247 0.95 3.05 -7.33
CA THR A 247 0.53 1.70 -6.92
C THR A 247 0.66 1.47 -5.41
N LEU A 248 1.70 2.01 -4.78
CA LEU A 248 1.87 1.95 -3.33
C LEU A 248 0.73 2.70 -2.63
N LEU A 249 0.38 3.90 -3.10
CA LEU A 249 -0.77 4.64 -2.56
C LEU A 249 -2.07 3.85 -2.73
N ASP A 250 -2.31 3.22 -3.88
CA ASP A 250 -3.50 2.37 -4.10
C ASP A 250 -3.57 1.19 -3.14
N LEU A 251 -2.44 0.52 -2.88
CA LEU A 251 -2.33 -0.56 -1.90
C LEU A 251 -2.68 -0.06 -0.49
N LEU A 252 -2.16 1.09 -0.09
CA LEU A 252 -2.42 1.70 1.22
C LEU A 252 -3.89 2.13 1.37
N VAL A 253 -4.46 2.76 0.33
CA VAL A 253 -5.88 3.12 0.25
C VAL A 253 -6.77 1.89 0.39
N GLU A 254 -6.45 0.81 -0.33
CA GLU A 254 -7.20 -0.44 -0.23
C GLU A 254 -7.15 -1.02 1.18
N PHE A 255 -6.00 -1.00 1.86
CA PHE A 255 -5.90 -1.43 3.25
C PHE A 255 -6.76 -0.58 4.19
N LEU A 256 -6.65 0.76 4.10
CA LEU A 256 -7.41 1.69 4.94
C LEU A 256 -8.92 1.46 4.81
N MET A 257 -9.39 1.14 3.61
CA MET A 257 -10.81 0.95 3.30
C MET A 257 -11.36 -0.43 3.68
N SER A 258 -10.53 -1.47 3.74
CA SER A 258 -10.98 -2.86 3.88
C SER A 258 -10.98 -3.39 5.32
N HIS A 259 -10.33 -2.71 6.27
CA HIS A 259 -10.08 -3.23 7.63
C HIS A 259 -10.77 -2.45 8.76
N MET A 260 -11.77 -1.63 8.43
CA MET A 260 -12.60 -0.89 9.40
C MET A 260 -13.63 -1.83 10.06
N MET A 261 -13.18 -2.58 11.07
CA MET A 261 -13.97 -3.59 11.76
C MET A 261 -13.99 -3.39 13.27
N LYS A 262 -14.94 -4.03 13.97
CA LYS A 262 -15.10 -3.88 15.44
C LYS A 262 -13.80 -4.15 16.22
N LYS A 263 -13.03 -5.16 15.80
CA LYS A 263 -11.66 -5.41 16.29
C LYS A 263 -10.67 -4.73 15.35
N LEU A 264 -10.55 -3.41 15.46
CA LEU A 264 -9.66 -2.61 14.62
C LEU A 264 -8.20 -3.05 14.81
N PRO A 265 -7.47 -3.44 13.74
CA PRO A 265 -6.04 -3.72 13.83
C PRO A 265 -5.23 -2.42 13.94
N MET A 266 -5.30 -1.77 15.11
CA MET A 266 -4.77 -0.43 15.37
C MET A 266 -3.30 -0.26 14.96
N GLU A 267 -2.44 -1.22 15.32
CA GLU A 267 -1.01 -1.18 14.97
C GLU A 267 -0.78 -1.17 13.45
N LEU A 268 -1.52 -1.99 12.70
CA LEU A 268 -1.41 -2.04 11.23
C LEU A 268 -1.89 -0.73 10.59
N TYR A 269 -2.93 -0.11 11.14
CA TYR A 269 -3.39 1.22 10.68
C TYR A 269 -2.34 2.30 10.92
N LEU A 270 -1.67 2.30 12.07
CA LEU A 270 -0.60 3.25 12.37
C LEU A 270 0.58 3.10 11.40
N HIS A 271 0.96 1.86 11.08
CA HIS A 271 1.98 1.62 10.07
C HIS A 271 1.54 2.07 8.68
N CYS A 272 0.32 1.73 8.24
CA CYS A 272 -0.21 2.13 6.94
C CYS A 272 -0.21 3.66 6.76
N VAL A 273 -0.79 4.39 7.72
CA VAL A 273 -0.80 5.87 7.72
C VAL A 273 0.63 6.43 7.79
N GLY A 274 1.52 5.76 8.53
CA GLY A 274 2.94 6.11 8.60
C GLY A 274 3.68 5.98 7.27
N VAL A 275 3.34 4.99 6.44
CA VAL A 275 3.91 4.85 5.08
C VAL A 275 3.35 5.94 4.16
N VAL A 276 2.04 6.22 4.20
CA VAL A 276 1.43 7.32 3.43
C VAL A 276 2.15 8.64 3.74
N HIS A 277 2.33 8.95 5.03
CA HIS A 277 2.99 10.18 5.47
C HIS A 277 4.44 10.28 4.95
N ARG A 278 5.20 9.18 4.92
CA ARG A 278 6.59 9.16 4.42
C ARG A 278 6.67 9.43 2.92
N VAL A 279 5.81 8.77 2.13
CA VAL A 279 5.71 9.00 0.69
C VAL A 279 5.42 10.48 0.41
N LEU A 280 4.46 11.07 1.11
CA LEU A 280 4.14 12.49 0.97
C LEU A 280 5.29 13.41 1.44
N CYS A 281 6.00 13.05 2.51
CA CYS A 281 7.17 13.80 2.97
C CYS A 281 8.29 13.81 1.93
N TYR A 282 8.53 12.69 1.25
CA TYR A 282 9.46 12.64 0.12
C TYR A 282 9.03 13.58 -1.01
N GLN A 283 7.75 13.51 -1.41
CA GLN A 283 7.22 14.37 -2.47
C GLN A 283 7.36 15.86 -2.12
N LYS A 284 7.03 16.25 -0.89
CA LYS A 284 7.26 17.61 -0.38
C LYS A 284 8.74 18.00 -0.43
N LYS A 285 9.63 17.17 0.14
CA LYS A 285 11.06 17.45 0.25
C LYS A 285 11.72 17.62 -1.12
N CYS A 286 11.38 16.75 -2.06
CA CYS A 286 11.96 16.71 -3.40
C CYS A 286 11.14 17.48 -4.44
N ARG A 287 10.00 18.08 -4.04
CA ARG A 287 9.04 18.79 -4.91
C ARG A 287 8.57 17.94 -6.10
N VAL A 288 8.38 16.65 -5.86
CA VAL A 288 7.93 15.71 -6.89
C VAL A 288 6.41 15.75 -6.97
N ARG A 289 5.89 16.01 -8.17
CA ARG A 289 4.45 16.06 -8.43
C ARG A 289 3.98 14.77 -9.07
N LEU A 290 3.37 13.91 -8.25
CA LEU A 290 2.81 12.65 -8.72
C LEU A 290 1.42 12.89 -9.33
N ASN A 291 1.23 12.47 -10.58
CA ASN A 291 -0.09 12.47 -11.22
C ASN A 291 -0.91 11.29 -10.68
N TYR A 292 -1.61 11.52 -9.57
CA TYR A 292 -2.36 10.51 -8.82
C TYR A 292 -3.79 10.98 -8.58
N GLN A 293 -4.73 10.04 -8.43
CA GLN A 293 -6.13 10.32 -8.08
C GLN A 293 -6.25 10.63 -6.57
N TRP A 294 -5.75 11.80 -6.16
CA TRP A 294 -5.62 12.20 -4.75
C TRP A 294 -6.92 12.14 -3.94
N LYS A 295 -8.07 12.36 -4.59
CA LYS A 295 -9.40 12.19 -3.98
C LYS A 295 -9.65 10.81 -3.39
N GLU A 296 -9.10 9.74 -3.97
CA GLU A 296 -9.23 8.39 -3.42
C GLU A 296 -8.54 8.30 -2.05
N LEU A 297 -7.34 8.87 -1.93
CA LEU A 297 -6.61 8.93 -0.65
C LEU A 297 -7.33 9.79 0.38
N TRP A 298 -7.75 11.01 0.02
CA TRP A 298 -8.46 11.89 0.94
C TRP A 298 -9.77 11.27 1.43
N THR A 299 -10.52 10.64 0.52
CA THR A 299 -11.76 9.92 0.86
C THR A 299 -11.48 8.78 1.82
N ALA A 300 -10.43 7.99 1.60
CA ALA A 300 -10.06 6.90 2.50
C ALA A 300 -9.70 7.40 3.91
N LEU A 301 -8.88 8.45 3.99
CA LEU A 301 -8.48 9.08 5.26
C LEU A 301 -9.70 9.65 6.02
N ILE A 302 -10.61 10.37 5.35
CA ILE A 302 -11.84 10.87 5.95
C ILE A 302 -12.74 9.72 6.42
N THR A 303 -12.80 8.63 5.65
CA THR A 303 -13.61 7.45 6.01
C THR A 303 -13.08 6.78 7.28
N VAL A 304 -11.76 6.72 7.46
CA VAL A 304 -11.15 6.26 8.73
C VAL A 304 -11.58 7.16 9.88
N LEU A 305 -11.52 8.49 9.74
CA LEU A 305 -11.96 9.43 10.78
C LEU A 305 -13.45 9.24 11.12
N LYS A 306 -14.32 9.09 10.11
CA LYS A 306 -15.74 8.77 10.31
C LYS A 306 -15.93 7.47 11.09
N PHE A 307 -15.18 6.43 10.76
CA PHE A 307 -15.26 5.16 11.45
C PHE A 307 -14.87 5.28 12.93
N LEU A 308 -13.79 6.02 13.24
CA LEU A 308 -13.36 6.28 14.61
C LEU A 308 -14.44 7.02 15.41
N LEU A 309 -15.05 8.06 14.82
CA LEU A 309 -16.16 8.81 15.43
C LEU A 309 -17.38 7.91 15.69
N ALA A 310 -17.80 7.14 14.69
CA ALA A 310 -18.97 6.27 14.80
C ALA A 310 -18.81 5.17 15.86
N ASN A 311 -17.57 4.76 16.15
CA ASN A 311 -17.25 3.67 17.08
C ASN A 311 -16.53 4.16 18.35
N GLU A 312 -16.53 5.46 18.61
CA GLU A 312 -15.76 6.09 19.69
C GLU A 312 -16.02 5.41 21.04
N ASN A 313 -17.29 5.27 21.43
CA ASN A 313 -17.70 4.69 22.72
C ASN A 313 -17.12 3.28 22.96
N HIS A 314 -16.89 2.53 21.87
CA HIS A 314 -16.30 1.19 21.94
C HIS A 314 -14.77 1.22 21.89
N LEU A 315 -14.20 1.97 20.96
CA LEU A 315 -12.77 1.94 20.66
C LEU A 315 -11.95 2.75 21.66
N ALA A 316 -12.42 3.93 22.07
CA ALA A 316 -11.68 4.81 22.99
C ALA A 316 -11.41 4.17 24.36
N ARG A 317 -12.24 3.20 24.77
CA ARG A 317 -12.06 2.43 26.00
C ARG A 317 -10.98 1.35 25.91
N LYS A 318 -10.57 0.98 24.69
CA LYS A 318 -9.68 -0.16 24.44
C LYS A 318 -8.33 0.25 23.86
N MET A 319 -8.27 1.37 23.16
CA MET A 319 -7.09 1.78 22.40
C MET A 319 -7.07 3.29 22.18
N ASN A 320 -5.87 3.79 21.90
CA ASN A 320 -5.62 5.20 21.64
C ASN A 320 -6.05 5.62 20.22
N ILE A 321 -7.36 5.78 20.00
CA ILE A 321 -7.89 6.24 18.70
C ILE A 321 -7.46 7.67 18.36
N PHE A 322 -7.12 8.48 19.38
CA PHE A 322 -6.69 9.87 19.19
C PHE A 322 -5.32 9.94 18.50
N HIS A 323 -4.42 9.00 18.80
CA HIS A 323 -3.13 8.93 18.12
C HIS A 323 -3.28 8.63 16.63
N LEU A 324 -4.12 7.66 16.26
CA LEU A 324 -4.40 7.36 14.85
C LEU A 324 -5.07 8.53 14.14
N ALA A 325 -6.09 9.15 14.76
CA ALA A 325 -6.75 10.32 14.21
C ALA A 325 -5.77 11.50 14.03
N LEU A 326 -4.85 11.70 14.98
CA LEU A 326 -3.81 12.73 14.89
C LEU A 326 -2.89 12.49 13.68
N GLN A 327 -2.44 11.26 13.44
CA GLN A 327 -1.62 10.93 12.27
C GLN A 327 -2.37 11.23 10.96
N VAL A 328 -3.66 10.89 10.87
CA VAL A 328 -4.49 11.19 9.70
C VAL A 328 -4.68 12.69 9.51
N VAL A 329 -4.97 13.46 10.57
CA VAL A 329 -5.12 14.92 10.49
C VAL A 329 -3.80 15.59 10.12
N ASN A 330 -2.66 15.07 10.58
CA ASN A 330 -1.35 15.60 10.19
C ASN A 330 -1.07 15.41 8.69
N ILE A 331 -1.57 14.34 8.06
CA ILE A 331 -1.53 14.20 6.60
C ILE A 331 -2.35 15.31 5.92
N PHE A 332 -3.56 15.59 6.39
CA PHE A 332 -4.34 16.72 5.86
C PHE A 332 -3.62 18.06 6.04
N ASN A 333 -3.00 18.30 7.20
CA ASN A 333 -2.20 19.49 7.43
C ASN A 333 -0.99 19.58 6.50
N LEU A 334 -0.38 18.45 6.13
CA LEU A 334 0.70 18.40 5.14
C LEU A 334 0.21 18.85 3.76
N PHE A 335 -0.96 18.38 3.31
CA PHE A 335 -1.60 18.84 2.06
C PHE A 335 -1.98 20.33 2.12
N ILE A 336 -2.61 20.77 3.20
CA ILE A 336 -3.03 22.17 3.37
C ILE A 336 -1.83 23.12 3.34
N THR A 337 -0.75 22.77 4.04
CA THR A 337 0.38 23.68 4.26
C THR A 337 1.39 23.64 3.12
N TYR A 338 1.54 22.49 2.45
CA TYR A 338 2.63 22.25 1.50
C TYR A 338 2.19 21.62 0.19
N GLY A 339 0.89 21.47 -0.07
CA GLY A 339 0.38 20.84 -1.29
C GLY A 339 0.85 21.51 -2.58
N ASP A 340 1.31 22.76 -2.57
CA ASP A 340 1.77 23.53 -3.72
C ASP A 340 3.12 23.02 -4.23
N THR A 341 3.84 22.41 -3.31
CA THR A 341 5.13 21.78 -3.57
C THR A 341 5.00 20.42 -4.26
N PHE A 342 3.86 19.71 -4.13
CA PHE A 342 3.76 18.31 -4.61
C PHE A 342 2.42 17.89 -5.25
N LEU A 343 1.33 18.63 -5.11
CA LEU A 343 0.13 18.41 -5.89
C LEU A 343 0.37 18.79 -7.36
N PRO A 344 -0.26 18.08 -8.31
CA PRO A 344 0.03 18.24 -9.73
C PRO A 344 -0.43 19.58 -10.30
N SER A 345 -1.49 20.17 -9.74
CA SER A 345 -2.07 21.43 -10.22
C SER A 345 -2.82 22.19 -9.13
N PRO A 346 -3.09 23.50 -9.34
CA PRO A 346 -4.00 24.27 -8.49
C PRO A 346 -5.41 23.67 -8.40
N SER A 347 -5.90 23.01 -9.45
CA SER A 347 -7.21 22.36 -9.41
C SER A 347 -7.27 21.21 -8.40
N SER A 348 -6.16 20.50 -8.16
CA SER A 348 -6.10 19.49 -7.07
C SER A 348 -6.23 20.14 -5.69
N TYR A 349 -5.80 21.39 -5.53
CA TYR A 349 -6.04 22.12 -4.28
C TYR A 349 -7.50 22.49 -4.09
N ASP A 350 -8.15 22.95 -5.17
CA ASP A 350 -9.58 23.24 -5.14
C ASP A 350 -10.38 21.98 -4.78
N GLU A 351 -10.01 20.83 -5.35
CA GLU A 351 -10.63 19.53 -5.04
C GLU A 351 -10.40 19.11 -3.58
N LEU A 352 -9.20 19.31 -3.03
CA LEU A 352 -8.92 19.08 -1.60
C LEU A 352 -9.82 19.93 -0.72
N TYR A 353 -9.89 21.25 -0.98
CA TYR A 353 -10.68 22.17 -0.16
C TYR A 353 -12.17 21.89 -0.29
N TYR A 354 -12.64 21.58 -1.50
CA TYR A 354 -13.98 21.09 -1.74
C TYR A 354 -14.29 19.89 -0.84
N GLU A 355 -13.40 18.89 -0.80
CA GLU A 355 -13.61 17.69 0.00
C GLU A 355 -13.63 17.99 1.51
N LEU A 356 -12.72 18.85 1.99
CA LEU A 356 -12.68 19.27 3.39
C LEU A 356 -13.97 20.01 3.82
N ILE A 357 -14.48 20.91 2.99
CA ILE A 357 -15.69 21.68 3.25
C ILE A 357 -16.93 20.79 3.16
N ARG A 358 -17.01 19.96 2.11
CA ARG A 358 -18.10 18.98 1.95
C ARG A 358 -18.19 18.06 3.17
N MET A 359 -17.04 17.70 3.74
CA MET A 359 -16.91 16.79 4.86
C MET A 359 -16.71 17.48 6.21
N HIS A 360 -17.01 18.78 6.32
CA HIS A 360 -16.72 19.60 7.51
C HIS A 360 -17.23 19.00 8.82
N GLN A 361 -18.44 18.43 8.82
CA GLN A 361 -19.06 17.84 10.01
C GLN A 361 -18.20 16.74 10.64
N VAL A 362 -17.41 16.01 9.84
CA VAL A 362 -16.46 15.00 10.35
C VAL A 362 -15.38 15.68 11.20
N PHE A 363 -14.81 16.77 10.72
CA PHE A 363 -13.74 17.50 11.42
C PHE A 363 -14.25 18.25 12.65
N ASP A 364 -15.45 18.83 12.60
CA ASP A 364 -16.06 19.50 13.75
C ASP A 364 -16.44 18.51 14.85
N ASN A 365 -17.00 17.35 14.48
CA ASN A 365 -17.28 16.28 15.43
C ASN A 365 -15.98 15.70 16.02
N LEU A 366 -14.94 15.55 15.20
CA LEU A 366 -13.64 15.06 15.65
C LEU A 366 -12.98 16.03 16.65
N HIS A 367 -13.08 17.34 16.39
CA HIS A 367 -12.60 18.36 17.30
C HIS A 367 -13.37 18.34 18.63
N SER A 368 -14.71 18.26 18.55
CA SER A 368 -15.56 18.18 19.74
C SER A 368 -15.26 16.93 20.58
N MET A 369 -15.05 15.79 19.94
CA MET A 369 -14.59 14.55 20.59
C MET A 369 -13.22 14.76 21.24
N ALA A 370 -12.24 15.27 20.51
CA ALA A 370 -10.89 15.49 21.02
C ALA A 370 -10.86 16.43 22.24
N LEU A 371 -11.64 17.52 22.19
CA LEU A 371 -11.76 18.49 23.29
C LEU A 371 -12.40 17.88 24.55
N ARG A 372 -13.41 17.01 24.38
CA ARG A 372 -14.02 16.29 25.51
C ARG A 372 -13.01 15.40 26.23
N TYR A 373 -12.13 14.71 25.51
CA TYR A 373 -11.12 13.83 26.12
C TYR A 373 -9.86 14.57 26.58
N SER A 374 -9.59 15.78 26.08
CA SER A 374 -8.48 16.59 26.59
C SER A 374 -8.80 17.27 27.91
N THR A 375 -10.08 17.48 28.20
CA THR A 375 -10.57 18.10 29.45
C THR A 375 -10.87 17.08 30.54
N ASN A 376 -11.26 15.85 30.17
CA ASN A 376 -11.42 14.74 31.10
C ASN A 376 -10.05 14.15 31.51
N ASP A 377 -9.95 13.66 32.74
CA ASP A 377 -8.77 12.93 33.19
C ASP A 377 -8.85 11.48 32.67
N GLY A 378 -7.91 11.10 31.81
CA GLY A 378 -7.90 9.78 31.17
C GLY A 378 -6.60 9.50 30.41
N ASP A 379 -6.34 8.21 30.16
CA ASP A 379 -5.05 7.69 29.65
C ASP A 379 -4.57 8.34 28.33
N TYR A 380 -5.50 8.88 27.53
CA TYR A 380 -5.21 9.44 26.21
C TYR A 380 -5.36 10.97 26.13
N LYS A 381 -5.46 11.66 27.26
CA LYS A 381 -5.65 13.12 27.35
C LYS A 381 -4.65 13.92 26.49
N GLU A 382 -3.36 13.57 26.54
CA GLU A 382 -2.32 14.27 25.79
C GLU A 382 -2.50 14.14 24.27
N ASN A 383 -2.83 12.93 23.80
CA ASN A 383 -3.07 12.68 22.37
C ASN A 383 -4.35 13.38 21.90
N ALA A 384 -5.40 13.39 22.74
CA ALA A 384 -6.63 14.13 22.47
C ALA A 384 -6.37 15.65 22.37
N LEU A 385 -5.53 16.21 23.26
CA LEU A 385 -5.13 17.62 23.20
C LEU A 385 -4.35 17.93 21.91
N LYS A 386 -3.37 17.11 21.56
CA LYS A 386 -2.61 17.26 20.30
C LYS A 386 -3.53 17.21 19.09
N LEU A 387 -4.47 16.26 19.05
CA LEU A 387 -5.46 16.14 17.98
C LEU A 387 -6.34 17.40 17.89
N SER A 388 -6.85 17.90 19.01
CA SER A 388 -7.64 19.12 19.06
C SER A 388 -6.90 20.31 18.45
N ASN A 389 -5.60 20.46 18.77
CA ASN A 389 -4.75 21.52 18.25
C ASN A 389 -4.44 21.34 16.75
N SER A 390 -4.16 20.11 16.30
CA SER A 390 -3.91 19.83 14.88
C SER A 390 -5.12 20.10 13.98
N LEU A 391 -6.34 20.17 14.53
CA LEU A 391 -7.56 20.45 13.76
C LEU A 391 -7.79 21.95 13.47
N ILE A 392 -7.00 22.86 14.06
CA ILE A 392 -7.18 24.31 13.93
C ILE A 392 -7.15 24.75 12.45
N ASN A 393 -6.20 24.27 11.66
CA ASN A 393 -6.04 24.67 10.26
C ASN A 393 -7.25 24.25 9.41
N VAL A 394 -7.67 22.98 9.54
CA VAL A 394 -8.82 22.45 8.80
C VAL A 394 -10.09 23.23 9.16
N ARG A 395 -10.30 23.52 10.45
CA ARG A 395 -11.45 24.29 10.91
C ARG A 395 -11.41 25.76 10.45
N ALA A 396 -10.23 26.37 10.39
CA ALA A 396 -10.09 27.72 9.87
C ALA A 396 -10.51 27.81 8.40
N ILE A 397 -10.12 26.83 7.57
CA ILE A 397 -10.56 26.72 6.17
C ILE A 397 -12.08 26.57 6.10
N ILE A 398 -12.65 25.61 6.83
CA ILE A 398 -14.11 25.38 6.88
C ILE A 398 -14.84 26.68 7.24
N ASN A 399 -14.47 27.34 8.34
CA ASN A 399 -15.15 28.55 8.80
C ASN A 399 -15.00 29.73 7.83
N HIS A 400 -13.91 29.80 7.06
CA HIS A 400 -13.71 30.85 6.07
C HIS A 400 -14.58 30.66 4.83
N PHE A 401 -14.70 29.42 4.34
CA PHE A 401 -15.33 29.14 3.06
C PHE A 401 -16.80 28.75 3.16
N SER A 402 -17.25 28.08 4.24
CA SER A 402 -18.65 27.65 4.38
C SER A 402 -19.65 28.82 4.20
N PRO A 403 -19.48 30.00 4.82
CA PRO A 403 -20.42 31.11 4.64
C PRO A 403 -20.45 31.66 3.20
N LYS A 404 -19.30 31.66 2.52
CA LYS A 404 -19.19 32.13 1.12
C LYS A 404 -19.90 31.18 0.16
N ILE A 405 -19.73 29.88 0.37
CA ILE A 405 -20.36 28.84 -0.43
C ILE A 405 -21.87 28.81 -0.18
N GLU A 406 -22.31 28.93 1.07
CA GLU A 406 -23.73 29.01 1.42
C GLU A 406 -24.40 30.26 0.79
N ALA A 407 -23.74 31.41 0.84
CA ALA A 407 -24.25 32.63 0.20
C ALA A 407 -24.36 32.48 -1.32
N TRP A 408 -23.37 31.84 -1.95
CA TRP A 408 -23.38 31.54 -3.38
C TRP A 408 -24.49 30.54 -3.74
N LEU A 409 -24.65 29.45 -2.97
CA LEU A 409 -25.70 28.45 -3.16
C LEU A 409 -27.11 29.05 -3.01
N ALA A 410 -27.31 29.90 -2.01
CA ALA A 410 -28.55 30.62 -1.80
C ALA A 410 -28.87 31.55 -3.00
N SER A 411 -27.86 32.20 -3.58
CA SER A 411 -28.04 33.04 -4.78
C SER A 411 -28.41 32.24 -6.04
N GLN A 412 -28.05 30.95 -6.07
CA GLN A 412 -28.28 30.03 -7.19
C GLN A 412 -29.47 29.08 -6.96
N SER A 413 -30.16 29.16 -5.81
CA SER A 413 -31.19 28.21 -5.38
C SER A 413 -30.74 26.74 -5.40
N LEU A 414 -29.45 26.48 -5.17
CA LEU A 414 -28.87 25.14 -5.12
C LEU A 414 -28.67 24.71 -3.66
N SER A 415 -28.90 23.43 -3.37
CA SER A 415 -28.75 22.87 -2.01
C SER A 415 -27.40 22.18 -1.77
N THR A 416 -26.62 21.89 -2.82
CA THR A 416 -25.29 21.27 -2.71
C THR A 416 -24.33 21.85 -3.76
N PRO A 417 -23.10 22.26 -3.41
CA PRO A 417 -22.16 22.82 -4.36
C PRO A 417 -21.46 21.69 -5.15
N SER A 418 -21.26 21.89 -6.45
CA SER A 418 -20.36 21.07 -7.26
C SER A 418 -18.89 21.52 -7.10
N GLU A 419 -17.96 20.67 -7.52
CA GLU A 419 -16.51 20.91 -7.43
C GLU A 419 -16.10 22.24 -8.13
N ASP A 420 -16.65 22.48 -9.33
CA ASP A 420 -16.42 23.71 -10.10
C ASP A 420 -16.96 24.98 -9.44
N GLN A 421 -17.93 24.85 -8.53
CA GLN A 421 -18.61 25.99 -7.90
C GLN A 421 -17.86 26.48 -6.66
N VAL A 422 -17.14 25.58 -5.98
CA VAL A 422 -16.27 25.96 -4.86
C VAL A 422 -15.02 26.67 -5.36
N SER A 423 -14.46 26.28 -6.52
CA SER A 423 -13.31 26.96 -7.12
C SER A 423 -13.64 28.39 -7.63
N LEU A 424 -14.91 28.66 -7.96
CA LEU A 424 -15.37 30.01 -8.32
C LEU A 424 -15.54 30.96 -7.13
N THR A 425 -15.74 30.41 -5.92
CA THR A 425 -15.88 31.20 -4.68
C THR A 425 -14.57 31.32 -3.90
N SER A 426 -13.53 30.57 -4.30
CA SER A 426 -12.17 30.65 -3.75
C SER A 426 -11.26 31.67 -4.45
N ARG A 427 -11.65 32.15 -5.63
CA ARG A 427 -11.07 33.34 -6.29
C ARG A 427 -11.74 34.61 -5.80
#